data_AF-A0A966CC36-F1
#
_entry.id   AF-A0A966CC36-F1
#
_cell.length_a   1.000
_cell.length_b   1.000
_cell.length_c   1.000
_cell.angle_alpha   90.00
_cell.angle_beta   90.00
_cell.angle_gamma   90.00
#
_symmetry.space_group_name_H-M   'P 1'
#
loop_
_entity.id
_entity.type
_entity.pdbx_description
1 polymer ?
#
loop_
_entity_poly.entity_id
_entity_poly.type
_entity_poly.pdbx_seq_one_letter_code
_entity_poly.pdbx_strand_id
1 'polypeptide(L)'
;MTESSKSPKIPIREFIGTRQSNLFQTLKQPQFTGELILGSIKGEEWIFYLYLGRIVYATGGRHSIRRWMRNVTRFAPALITYLPTVDKKIFRQESFQKCWEYELLNHWLQEQLVTRQQLNQIIRTMIIEILLDITQAMEIVFQLNASQSLSTQLLFIDADQVIVEAWENWQKWQGAKLADRSPNDCPIIRQSDQLKQRTSEKTYMIMSKLFNGKNTLRDLSLQLNQDIMQMTRLMLPYIQLGLIDLVSIPDLPLPF
;
A
#
# COMPACT_ATOMS: atom_id res chain seq x y z
N MET A 1 13.85 19.30 24.38
CA MET A 1 12.77 18.32 24.65
C MET A 1 11.46 19.00 24.33
N THR A 2 11.01 18.94 23.07
CA THR A 2 9.67 19.38 22.69
C THR A 2 8.73 18.21 22.93
N GLU A 3 7.81 18.36 23.88
CA GLU A 3 6.71 17.41 24.05
C GLU A 3 6.01 17.25 22.70
N SER A 4 5.94 16.00 22.23
CA SER A 4 5.17 15.63 21.06
C SER A 4 3.72 16.06 21.29
N SER A 5 3.23 17.05 20.55
CA SER A 5 1.86 17.56 20.62
C SER A 5 0.86 16.58 19.97
N LYS A 6 0.90 15.34 20.41
CA LYS A 6 0.03 14.26 19.93
C LYS A 6 -1.37 14.47 20.51
N SER A 7 -2.37 14.49 19.64
CA SER A 7 -3.77 14.51 20.09
C SER A 7 -4.13 13.22 20.84
N PRO A 8 -5.23 13.20 21.61
CA PRO A 8 -5.82 11.96 22.08
C PRO A 8 -6.11 10.99 20.91
N LYS A 9 -6.07 9.70 21.21
CA LYS A 9 -6.43 8.61 20.29
C LYS A 9 -7.94 8.49 20.21
N ILE A 10 -8.51 8.54 19.01
CA ILE A 10 -9.96 8.53 18.79
C ILE A 10 -10.34 7.32 17.93
N PRO A 11 -11.18 6.38 18.42
CA PRO A 11 -11.62 5.23 17.65
C PRO A 11 -12.68 5.63 16.61
N ILE A 12 -12.61 5.02 15.43
CA ILE A 12 -13.61 5.11 14.38
C ILE A 12 -13.90 3.70 13.85
N ARG A 13 -15.16 3.28 13.99
CA ARG A 13 -15.67 2.02 13.41
C ARG A 13 -16.20 2.26 12.01
N GLU A 14 -16.25 1.19 11.21
CA GLU A 14 -16.71 1.21 9.82
C GLU A 14 -16.03 2.32 9.02
N PHE A 15 -14.70 2.39 9.10
CA PHE A 15 -13.90 3.45 8.48
C PHE A 15 -13.76 3.24 6.97
N ILE A 16 -14.92 3.26 6.30
CA ILE A 16 -15.12 3.11 4.86
C ILE A 16 -15.16 4.49 4.16
N GLY A 17 -15.34 4.53 2.83
CA GLY A 17 -15.19 5.73 2.01
C GLY A 17 -15.85 7.01 2.56
N THR A 18 -17.10 6.95 3.03
CA THR A 18 -17.79 8.13 3.61
C THR A 18 -17.13 8.65 4.89
N ARG A 19 -16.71 7.77 5.80
CA ARG A 19 -16.02 8.17 7.04
C ARG A 19 -14.59 8.65 6.77
N GLN A 20 -13.92 8.04 5.78
CA GLN A 20 -12.63 8.51 5.29
C GLN A 20 -12.76 9.94 4.75
N SER A 21 -13.69 10.19 3.83
CA SER A 21 -13.94 11.53 3.28
C SER A 21 -14.23 12.55 4.38
N ASN A 22 -15.11 12.22 5.33
CA ASN A 22 -15.43 13.11 6.45
C ASN A 22 -14.18 13.47 7.27
N LEU A 23 -13.33 12.49 7.62
CA LEU A 23 -12.11 12.75 8.37
C LEU A 23 -11.17 13.69 7.59
N PHE A 24 -10.87 13.39 6.33
CA PHE A 24 -9.99 14.25 5.54
C PHE A 24 -10.57 15.65 5.31
N GLN A 25 -11.89 15.78 5.16
CA GLN A 25 -12.56 17.09 5.09
C GLN A 25 -12.43 17.88 6.40
N THR A 26 -12.54 17.24 7.56
CA THR A 26 -12.34 17.91 8.87
C THR A 26 -10.90 18.41 9.06
N LEU A 27 -9.93 17.81 8.38
CA LEU A 27 -8.53 18.26 8.36
C LEU A 27 -8.26 19.32 7.29
N LYS A 28 -9.07 19.33 6.22
CA LYS A 28 -8.98 20.28 5.10
C LYS A 28 -9.39 21.69 5.50
N GLN A 29 -10.50 21.84 6.21
CA GLN A 29 -11.03 23.14 6.66
C GLN A 29 -10.05 23.97 7.51
N PRO A 30 -9.43 23.42 8.58
CA PRO A 30 -8.43 24.14 9.36
C PRO A 30 -7.04 24.19 8.69
N GLN A 31 -6.90 23.72 7.45
CA GLN A 31 -5.63 23.62 6.73
C GLN A 31 -4.55 22.87 7.54
N PHE A 32 -4.94 21.74 8.14
CA PHE A 32 -4.05 20.98 9.01
C PHE A 32 -2.74 20.59 8.29
N THR A 33 -1.62 20.76 8.98
CA THR A 33 -0.28 20.38 8.51
C THR A 33 0.36 19.51 9.58
N GLY A 34 0.89 18.35 9.19
CA GLY A 34 1.46 17.36 10.10
C GLY A 34 1.14 15.93 9.68
N GLU A 35 1.17 15.01 10.64
CA GLU A 35 0.85 13.60 10.43
C GLU A 35 -0.57 13.28 10.92
N LEU A 36 -1.31 12.55 10.10
CA LEU A 36 -2.47 11.77 10.51
C LEU A 36 -2.03 10.31 10.63
N ILE A 37 -2.01 9.80 11.87
CA ILE A 37 -1.65 8.42 12.19
C ILE A 37 -2.96 7.63 12.36
N LEU A 38 -3.08 6.51 11.67
CA LEU A 38 -4.22 5.59 11.74
C LEU A 38 -3.70 4.22 12.18
N GLY A 39 -4.14 3.72 13.33
CA GLY A 39 -3.81 2.38 13.82
C GLY A 39 -4.99 1.43 13.71
N SER A 40 -4.78 0.19 13.28
CA SER A 40 -5.80 -0.86 13.34
C SER A 40 -5.74 -1.63 14.67
N ILE A 41 -6.82 -2.34 15.00
CA ILE A 41 -6.85 -3.27 16.14
C ILE A 41 -5.84 -4.42 16.02
N LYS A 42 -5.35 -4.71 14.81
CA LYS A 42 -4.36 -5.76 14.53
C LYS A 42 -2.92 -5.27 14.71
N GLY A 43 -2.73 -4.02 15.12
CA GLY A 43 -1.41 -3.41 15.32
C GLY A 43 -0.75 -2.88 14.05
N GLU A 44 -1.49 -2.79 12.94
CA GLU A 44 -1.00 -2.11 11.73
C GLU A 44 -1.14 -0.59 11.93
N GLU A 45 -0.18 0.19 11.45
CA GLU A 45 -0.21 1.64 11.55
C GLU A 45 0.10 2.28 10.19
N TRP A 46 -0.78 3.16 9.73
CA TRP A 46 -0.58 3.97 8.53
C TRP A 46 -0.37 5.44 8.91
N ILE A 47 0.47 6.13 8.16
CA ILE A 47 0.76 7.54 8.37
C ILE A 47 0.48 8.29 7.08
N PHE A 48 -0.37 9.31 7.16
CA PHE A 48 -0.60 10.28 6.10
C PHE A 48 0.09 11.58 6.47
N TYR A 49 0.95 12.07 5.58
CA TYR A 49 1.59 13.36 5.70
C TYR A 49 0.71 14.41 5.01
N LEU A 50 0.30 15.42 5.77
CA LEU A 50 -0.62 16.46 5.35
C LEU A 50 0.07 17.83 5.33
N TYR A 51 -0.28 18.65 4.35
CA TYR A 51 0.12 20.05 4.27
C TYR A 51 -1.06 20.89 3.78
N LEU A 52 -1.45 21.90 4.56
CA LEU A 52 -2.63 22.72 4.34
C LEU A 52 -3.90 21.88 4.03
N GLY A 53 -4.05 20.76 4.74
CA GLY A 53 -5.19 19.86 4.60
C GLY A 53 -5.16 18.95 3.37
N ARG A 54 -4.09 18.96 2.57
CA ARG A 54 -3.91 18.09 1.40
C ARG A 54 -2.90 16.98 1.69
N ILE A 55 -3.08 15.82 1.06
CA ILE A 55 -2.15 14.70 1.20
C ILE A 55 -0.88 14.98 0.40
N VAL A 56 0.27 14.89 1.06
CA VAL A 56 1.60 14.96 0.43
C VAL A 56 2.13 13.56 0.15
N TYR A 57 1.95 12.65 1.12
CA TYR A 57 2.39 11.26 1.03
C TYR A 57 1.66 10.37 2.03
N ALA A 58 1.75 9.06 1.87
CA ALA A 58 1.30 8.10 2.87
C ALA A 58 2.16 6.83 2.85
N THR A 59 2.41 6.24 4.01
CA THR A 59 3.15 4.98 4.17
C THR A 59 2.61 4.15 5.36
N GLY A 60 3.28 3.05 5.68
CA GLY A 60 2.96 2.15 6.76
C GLY A 60 2.01 1.01 6.36
N GLY A 61 1.36 0.43 7.35
CA GLY A 61 0.55 -0.77 7.23
C GLY A 61 1.36 -2.01 6.92
N ARG A 62 0.66 -3.11 6.63
CA ARG A 62 1.30 -4.32 6.12
C ARG A 62 1.93 -4.05 4.76
N HIS A 63 3.13 -4.60 4.57
CA HIS A 63 3.81 -4.65 3.26
C HIS A 63 4.15 -3.28 2.65
N SER A 64 4.54 -2.31 3.49
CA SER A 64 5.00 -0.98 3.07
C SER A 64 6.11 -1.01 2.00
N ILE A 65 7.13 -1.86 2.18
CA ILE A 65 8.28 -1.93 1.26
C ILE A 65 7.87 -2.62 -0.04
N ARG A 66 7.12 -3.72 0.03
CA ARG A 66 6.51 -4.35 -1.17
C ARG A 66 5.62 -3.39 -1.94
N ARG A 67 4.78 -2.60 -1.25
CA ARG A 67 3.89 -1.59 -1.87
C ARG A 67 4.70 -0.56 -2.62
N TRP A 68 5.73 0.00 -1.99
CA TRP A 68 6.61 0.97 -2.62
C TRP A 68 7.32 0.36 -3.84
N MET A 69 7.96 -0.80 -3.68
CA MET A 69 8.67 -1.48 -4.76
C MET A 69 7.76 -1.79 -5.96
N ARG A 70 6.54 -2.30 -5.72
CA ARG A 70 5.57 -2.54 -6.80
C ARG A 70 5.23 -1.27 -7.57
N ASN A 71 4.91 -0.19 -6.86
CA ASN A 71 4.46 1.04 -7.50
C ASN A 71 5.61 1.73 -8.25
N VAL A 72 6.82 1.74 -7.69
CA VAL A 72 8.02 2.22 -8.41
C VAL A 72 8.30 1.36 -9.63
N THR A 73 8.28 0.03 -9.51
CA THR A 73 8.49 -0.89 -10.65
C THR A 73 7.46 -0.65 -11.76
N ARG A 74 6.20 -0.39 -11.39
CA ARG A 74 5.11 -0.20 -12.35
C ARG A 74 5.26 1.08 -13.18
N PHE A 75 5.60 2.20 -12.55
CA PHE A 75 5.53 3.52 -13.18
C PHE A 75 6.92 4.11 -13.54
N ALA A 76 7.97 3.66 -12.86
CA ALA A 76 9.35 4.09 -13.09
C ALA A 76 10.34 2.92 -12.91
N PRO A 77 10.23 1.84 -13.72
CA PRO A 77 11.02 0.62 -13.56
C PRO A 77 12.53 0.84 -13.56
N ALA A 78 13.02 1.86 -14.29
CA ALA A 78 14.45 2.19 -14.33
C ALA A 78 15.02 2.51 -12.93
N LEU A 79 14.21 3.07 -12.02
CA LEU A 79 14.64 3.40 -10.66
C LEU A 79 15.03 2.17 -9.84
N ILE A 80 14.43 1.01 -10.12
CA ILE A 80 14.80 -0.25 -9.45
C ILE A 80 16.24 -0.65 -9.79
N THR A 81 16.68 -0.37 -11.02
CA THR A 81 18.07 -0.62 -11.45
C THR A 81 19.05 0.37 -10.82
N TYR A 82 18.62 1.60 -10.54
CA TYR A 82 19.45 2.61 -9.88
C TYR A 82 19.50 2.47 -8.35
N LEU A 83 18.52 1.79 -7.74
CA LEU A 83 18.44 1.64 -6.29
C LEU A 83 19.76 1.12 -5.64
N PRO A 84 20.46 0.10 -6.19
CA PRO A 84 21.73 -0.35 -5.64
C PRO A 84 22.88 0.64 -5.74
N THR A 85 22.79 1.66 -6.60
CA THR A 85 23.85 2.67 -6.80
C THR A 85 23.71 3.87 -5.87
N VAL A 86 22.60 3.97 -5.12
CA VAL A 86 22.35 5.05 -4.18
C VAL A 86 23.35 4.98 -3.01
N ASP A 87 24.02 6.10 -2.70
CA ASP A 87 24.95 6.15 -1.55
C ASP A 87 24.18 5.91 -0.25
N LYS A 88 24.49 4.78 0.42
CA LYS A 88 23.81 4.38 1.66
C LYS A 88 23.94 5.40 2.80
N LYS A 89 24.88 6.35 2.72
CA LYS A 89 25.04 7.41 3.72
C LYS A 89 23.82 8.35 3.77
N ILE A 90 23.08 8.51 2.67
CA ILE A 90 21.90 9.41 2.65
C ILE A 90 20.81 8.94 3.63
N PHE A 91 20.67 7.62 3.83
CA PHE A 91 19.67 7.04 4.74
C PHE A 91 19.94 7.33 6.23
N ARG A 92 21.11 7.90 6.57
CA ARG A 92 21.43 8.32 7.94
C ARG A 92 20.89 9.71 8.28
N GLN A 93 20.46 10.47 7.28
CA GLN A 93 19.89 11.81 7.48
C GLN A 93 18.54 11.71 8.20
N GLU A 94 18.23 12.68 9.06
CA GLU A 94 17.01 12.71 9.87
C GLU A 94 15.73 12.65 9.01
N SER A 95 15.74 13.29 7.84
CA SER A 95 14.61 13.24 6.89
C SER A 95 14.32 11.81 6.40
N PHE A 96 15.35 11.03 6.09
CA PHE A 96 15.21 9.63 5.70
C PHE A 96 14.77 8.73 6.85
N GLN A 97 15.16 9.05 8.09
CA GLN A 97 14.67 8.34 9.27
C GLN A 97 13.17 8.54 9.48
N LYS A 98 12.65 9.68 9.04
CA LYS A 98 11.21 9.99 9.11
C LYS A 98 10.41 9.29 8.02
N CYS A 99 10.82 9.42 6.75
CA CYS A 99 10.16 8.73 5.64
C CYS A 99 11.13 8.51 4.48
N TRP A 100 11.87 7.41 4.53
CA TRP A 100 12.87 7.07 3.52
C TRP A 100 12.25 6.94 2.12
N GLU A 101 11.02 6.43 2.02
CA GLU A 101 10.33 6.24 0.74
C GLU A 101 10.14 7.57 0.01
N TYR A 102 9.71 8.58 0.76
CA TYR A 102 9.43 9.91 0.22
C TYR A 102 10.72 10.65 -0.15
N GLU A 103 11.70 10.61 0.75
CA GLU A 103 12.97 11.30 0.54
C GLU A 103 13.79 10.67 -0.59
N LEU A 104 13.68 9.36 -0.80
CA LEU A 104 14.30 8.71 -1.95
C LEU A 104 13.65 9.13 -3.28
N LEU A 105 12.31 9.23 -3.31
CA LEU A 105 11.59 9.76 -4.49
C LEU A 105 11.93 11.23 -4.75
N ASN A 106 12.11 12.04 -3.69
CA ASN A 106 12.56 13.42 -3.79
C ASN A 106 13.98 13.50 -4.37
N HIS A 107 14.91 12.69 -3.84
CA HIS A 107 16.28 12.63 -4.33
C HIS A 107 16.32 12.28 -5.83
N TRP A 108 15.59 11.24 -6.26
CA TRP A 108 15.52 10.88 -7.67
C TRP A 108 14.85 11.93 -8.56
N LEU A 109 13.93 12.74 -8.02
CA LEU A 109 13.38 13.88 -8.76
C LEU A 109 14.42 14.96 -8.99
N GLN A 110 15.25 15.25 -7.98
CA GLN A 110 16.31 16.24 -8.09
C GLN A 110 17.40 15.82 -9.09
N GLU A 111 17.72 14.53 -9.11
CA GLU A 111 18.62 13.90 -10.09
C GLU A 111 17.98 13.70 -11.48
N GLN A 112 16.73 14.14 -11.67
CA GLN A 112 15.97 14.01 -12.93
C GLN A 112 15.80 12.56 -13.43
N LEU A 113 15.92 11.57 -12.52
CA LEU A 113 15.73 10.15 -12.83
C LEU A 113 14.24 9.75 -12.88
N VAL A 114 13.37 10.60 -12.33
CA VAL A 114 11.91 10.41 -12.34
C VAL A 114 11.21 11.73 -12.65
N THR A 115 10.11 11.66 -13.40
CA THR A 115 9.29 12.83 -13.71
C THR A 115 8.23 13.07 -12.62
N ARG A 116 7.74 14.32 -12.51
CA ARG A 116 6.59 14.63 -11.63
C ARG A 116 5.33 13.82 -11.97
N GLN A 117 5.12 13.48 -13.25
CA GLN A 117 4.00 12.65 -13.68
C GLN A 117 4.13 11.22 -13.13
N GLN A 118 5.30 10.61 -13.25
CA GLN A 118 5.56 9.28 -12.69
C GLN A 118 5.44 9.28 -11.17
N LEU A 119 5.98 10.30 -10.49
CA LEU A 119 5.79 10.45 -9.04
C LEU A 119 4.32 10.56 -8.66
N ASN A 120 3.53 11.35 -9.38
CA ASN A 120 2.10 11.45 -9.13
C ASN A 120 1.44 10.07 -9.23
N GLN A 121 1.74 9.29 -10.27
CA GLN A 121 1.21 7.94 -10.44
C GLN A 121 1.62 7.01 -9.28
N ILE A 122 2.89 6.99 -8.91
CA ILE A 122 3.42 6.17 -7.79
C ILE A 122 2.70 6.52 -6.49
N ILE A 123 2.74 7.80 -6.09
CA ILE A 123 2.22 8.23 -4.79
C ILE A 123 0.70 8.05 -4.73
N ARG A 124 -0.01 8.42 -5.81
CA ARG A 124 -1.46 8.29 -5.88
C ARG A 124 -1.91 6.82 -5.77
N THR A 125 -1.28 5.91 -6.51
CA THR A 125 -1.64 4.48 -6.45
C THR A 125 -1.28 3.86 -5.10
N MET A 126 -0.15 4.26 -4.49
CA MET A 126 0.18 3.84 -3.11
C MET A 126 -0.88 4.28 -2.09
N ILE A 127 -1.36 5.52 -2.18
CA ILE A 127 -2.41 6.02 -1.29
C ILE A 127 -3.70 5.23 -1.48
N ILE A 128 -4.08 4.91 -2.72
CA ILE A 128 -5.26 4.08 -3.01
C ILE A 128 -5.12 2.68 -2.40
N GLU A 129 -3.95 2.04 -2.51
CA GLU A 129 -3.69 0.75 -1.85
C GLU A 129 -3.82 0.85 -0.33
N ILE A 130 -3.29 1.92 0.28
CA ILE A 130 -3.38 2.19 1.72
C ILE A 130 -4.84 2.37 2.16
N LEU A 131 -5.62 3.18 1.45
CA LEU A 131 -7.04 3.42 1.76
C LEU A 131 -7.87 2.14 1.65
N LEU A 132 -7.54 1.26 0.70
CA LEU A 132 -8.18 -0.06 0.59
C LEU A 132 -7.81 -0.94 1.80
N ASP A 133 -6.54 -0.99 2.19
CA ASP A 133 -6.08 -1.77 3.35
C ASP A 133 -6.75 -1.27 4.65
N ILE A 134 -6.87 0.05 4.82
CA ILE A 134 -7.59 0.69 5.92
C ILE A 134 -9.08 0.33 5.90
N THR A 135 -9.71 0.34 4.71
CA THR A 135 -11.11 -0.07 4.55
C THR A 135 -11.31 -1.52 5.01
N GLN A 136 -10.37 -2.41 4.67
CA GLN A 136 -10.40 -3.82 5.09
C GLN A 136 -10.18 -3.99 6.60
N ALA A 137 -9.47 -3.07 7.26
CA ALA A 137 -9.28 -3.08 8.72
C ALA A 137 -10.57 -2.79 9.51
N MET A 138 -11.55 -2.10 8.89
CA MET A 138 -12.88 -1.72 9.41
C MET A 138 -12.87 -0.77 10.61
N GLU A 139 -12.07 -1.03 11.63
CA GLU A 139 -11.92 -0.21 12.83
C GLU A 139 -10.50 0.33 12.92
N ILE A 140 -10.40 1.65 13.09
CA ILE A 140 -9.14 2.34 13.28
C ILE A 140 -9.18 3.25 14.49
N VAL A 141 -8.01 3.63 14.97
CA VAL A 141 -7.79 4.67 15.94
C VAL A 141 -6.96 5.75 15.27
N PHE A 142 -7.45 6.98 15.21
CA PHE A 142 -6.68 8.08 14.65
C PHE A 142 -6.03 8.95 15.72
N GLN A 143 -4.90 9.54 15.36
CA GLN A 143 -4.15 10.50 16.15
C GLN A 143 -3.49 11.53 15.22
N LEU A 144 -3.45 12.79 15.65
CA LEU A 144 -2.81 13.88 14.92
C LEU A 144 -1.50 14.29 15.58
N ASN A 145 -0.52 14.66 14.75
CA ASN A 145 0.76 15.18 15.19
C ASN A 145 1.19 16.38 14.32
N ALA A 146 0.93 17.59 14.81
CA ALA A 146 1.16 18.84 14.08
C ALA A 146 2.65 19.21 13.91
N SER A 147 3.53 18.66 14.76
CA SER A 147 4.96 19.01 14.78
C SER A 147 5.78 18.34 13.67
N GLN A 148 5.16 17.47 12.87
CA GLN A 148 5.86 16.60 11.96
C GLN A 148 5.37 16.76 10.52
N SER A 149 5.95 17.69 9.75
CA SER A 149 5.76 17.79 8.30
C SER A 149 6.93 17.20 7.52
N LEU A 150 6.69 16.79 6.27
CA LEU A 150 7.78 16.47 5.34
C LEU A 150 8.50 17.75 4.92
N SER A 151 9.81 17.62 4.67
CA SER A 151 10.73 18.73 4.40
C SER A 151 10.36 19.50 3.13
N THR A 152 9.89 18.78 2.12
CA THR A 152 9.50 19.30 0.81
C THR A 152 8.07 18.84 0.48
N GLN A 153 7.39 19.60 -0.39
CA GLN A 153 6.09 19.19 -0.95
C GLN A 153 6.26 18.86 -2.43
N LEU A 154 6.62 17.61 -2.71
CA LEU A 154 6.76 17.08 -4.07
C LEU A 154 5.49 17.26 -4.89
N LEU A 155 4.34 16.96 -4.29
CA LEU A 155 3.03 16.98 -4.92
C LEU A 155 1.92 17.01 -3.88
N PHE A 156 0.75 17.45 -4.31
CA PHE A 156 -0.47 17.44 -3.51
C PHE A 156 -1.49 16.50 -4.14
N ILE A 157 -1.99 15.55 -3.36
CA ILE A 157 -3.05 14.61 -3.73
C ILE A 157 -4.35 15.09 -3.08
N ASP A 158 -5.41 15.19 -3.88
CA ASP A 158 -6.75 15.44 -3.36
C ASP A 158 -7.30 14.16 -2.74
N ALA A 159 -7.54 14.20 -1.42
CA ALA A 159 -8.04 13.07 -0.65
C ALA A 159 -9.37 12.56 -1.21
N ASP A 160 -10.28 13.46 -1.61
CA ASP A 160 -11.61 13.08 -2.09
C ASP A 160 -11.51 12.19 -3.35
N GLN A 161 -10.61 12.51 -4.27
CA GLN A 161 -10.42 11.73 -5.51
C GLN A 161 -9.87 10.33 -5.25
N VAL A 162 -8.86 10.20 -4.39
CA VAL A 162 -8.25 8.89 -4.09
C VAL A 162 -9.14 8.03 -3.20
N ILE A 163 -9.95 8.64 -2.32
CA ILE A 163 -10.93 7.92 -1.50
C ILE A 163 -12.05 7.35 -2.36
N VAL A 164 -12.59 8.15 -3.29
CA VAL A 164 -13.63 7.66 -4.23
C VAL A 164 -13.10 6.48 -5.04
N GLU A 165 -11.90 6.58 -5.62
CA GLU A 165 -11.33 5.49 -6.40
C GLU A 165 -11.02 4.25 -5.53
N ALA A 166 -10.46 4.42 -4.34
CA ALA A 166 -10.22 3.31 -3.41
C ALA A 166 -11.52 2.62 -3.02
N TRP A 167 -12.58 3.40 -2.79
CA TRP A 167 -13.90 2.88 -2.45
C TRP A 167 -14.53 2.10 -3.61
N GLU A 168 -14.49 2.62 -4.84
CA GLU A 168 -14.97 1.90 -6.02
C GLU A 168 -14.21 0.58 -6.23
N ASN A 169 -12.88 0.60 -6.06
CA ASN A 169 -12.05 -0.59 -6.15
C ASN A 169 -12.42 -1.62 -5.08
N TRP A 170 -12.70 -1.19 -3.86
CA TRP A 170 -13.17 -2.06 -2.79
C TRP A 170 -14.58 -2.62 -3.07
N GLN A 171 -15.50 -1.83 -3.62
CA GLN A 171 -16.82 -2.30 -4.00
C GLN A 171 -16.75 -3.37 -5.10
N LYS A 172 -15.89 -3.18 -6.11
CA LYS A 172 -15.62 -4.20 -7.14
C LYS A 172 -15.05 -5.48 -6.52
N TRP A 173 -14.10 -5.34 -5.58
CA TRP A 173 -13.50 -6.47 -4.86
C TRP A 173 -14.54 -7.25 -4.05
N GLN A 174 -15.41 -6.56 -3.31
CA GLN A 174 -16.53 -7.18 -2.60
C GLN A 174 -17.51 -7.86 -3.57
N GLY A 175 -17.90 -7.18 -4.66
CA GLY A 175 -18.79 -7.72 -5.68
C GLY A 175 -18.25 -8.98 -6.36
N ALA A 176 -16.92 -9.14 -6.41
CA ALA A 176 -16.25 -10.36 -6.87
C ALA A 176 -16.22 -11.49 -5.83
N LYS A 177 -16.87 -11.32 -4.66
CA LYS A 177 -16.87 -12.25 -3.51
C LYS A 177 -15.47 -12.46 -2.92
N LEU A 178 -14.66 -11.39 -2.87
CA LEU A 178 -13.29 -11.42 -2.35
C LEU A 178 -13.12 -10.62 -1.05
N ALA A 179 -14.21 -10.14 -0.44
CA ALA A 179 -14.17 -9.26 0.75
C ALA A 179 -13.36 -9.84 1.92
N ASP A 180 -13.39 -11.16 2.09
CA ASP A 180 -12.71 -11.92 3.13
C ASP A 180 -11.25 -12.30 2.78
N ARG A 181 -10.74 -11.85 1.63
CA ARG A 181 -9.38 -12.10 1.16
C ARG A 181 -8.58 -10.81 1.14
N SER A 182 -7.37 -10.84 1.67
CA SER A 182 -6.47 -9.69 1.56
C SER A 182 -5.68 -9.75 0.26
N PRO A 183 -5.62 -8.66 -0.52
CA PRO A 183 -4.68 -8.51 -1.63
C PRO A 183 -3.20 -8.67 -1.20
N ASN A 184 -2.91 -8.51 0.09
CA ASN A 184 -1.59 -8.66 0.68
C ASN A 184 -1.26 -10.11 1.06
N ASP A 185 -2.17 -11.07 0.88
CA ASP A 185 -1.89 -12.48 1.16
C ASP A 185 -1.19 -13.17 -0.03
N CYS A 186 -0.46 -14.23 0.29
CA CYS A 186 0.36 -14.99 -0.64
C CYS A 186 -0.29 -16.34 -0.95
N PRO A 187 -0.53 -16.68 -2.23
CA PRO A 187 -1.03 -18.00 -2.58
C PRO A 187 0.05 -19.07 -2.43
N ILE A 188 -0.35 -20.20 -1.84
CA ILE A 188 0.46 -21.43 -1.75
C ILE A 188 -0.35 -22.65 -2.14
N ILE A 189 0.30 -23.65 -2.73
CA ILE A 189 -0.33 -24.94 -3.04
C ILE A 189 -0.29 -25.83 -1.80
N ARG A 190 -1.44 -26.30 -1.34
CA ARG A 190 -1.58 -27.27 -0.25
C ARG A 190 -1.69 -28.70 -0.75
N GLN A 191 -2.38 -28.91 -1.87
CA GLN A 191 -2.66 -30.25 -2.42
C GLN A 191 -2.27 -30.32 -3.90
N SER A 192 -0.97 -30.51 -4.13
CA SER A 192 -0.35 -30.50 -5.46
C SER A 192 -0.95 -31.52 -6.43
N ASP A 193 -1.11 -32.79 -6.01
CA ASP A 193 -1.63 -33.84 -6.88
C ASP A 193 -3.09 -33.58 -7.30
N GLN A 194 -3.93 -33.19 -6.35
CA GLN A 194 -5.33 -32.86 -6.63
C GLN A 194 -5.48 -31.61 -7.49
N LEU A 195 -4.62 -30.60 -7.29
CA LEU A 195 -4.59 -29.42 -8.14
C LEU A 195 -4.19 -29.78 -9.57
N LYS A 196 -3.19 -30.65 -9.75
CA LYS A 196 -2.76 -31.13 -11.07
C LYS A 196 -3.86 -31.88 -11.81
N GLN A 197 -4.67 -32.67 -11.12
CA GLN A 197 -5.82 -33.37 -11.73
C GLN A 197 -6.96 -32.45 -12.16
N ARG A 198 -7.08 -31.26 -11.55
CA ARG A 198 -8.17 -30.29 -11.78
C ARG A 198 -7.77 -29.10 -12.65
N THR A 199 -6.54 -29.10 -13.17
CA THR A 199 -6.00 -28.05 -14.02
C THR A 199 -5.37 -28.65 -15.26
N SER A 200 -5.17 -27.85 -16.31
CA SER A 200 -4.31 -28.27 -17.40
C SER A 200 -2.86 -28.32 -16.92
N GLU A 201 -2.02 -29.14 -17.56
CA GLU A 201 -0.59 -29.22 -17.24
C GLU A 201 0.08 -27.84 -17.28
N LYS A 202 -0.25 -27.02 -18.29
CA LYS A 202 0.26 -25.65 -18.41
C LYS A 202 -0.14 -24.78 -17.22
N THR A 203 -1.42 -24.81 -16.82
CA THR A 203 -1.92 -24.04 -15.67
C THR A 203 -1.25 -24.50 -14.38
N TYR A 204 -1.15 -25.82 -14.17
CA TYR A 204 -0.48 -26.38 -13.00
C TYR A 204 1.00 -25.94 -12.90
N MET A 205 1.73 -25.95 -14.01
CA MET A 205 3.13 -25.52 -14.05
C MET A 205 3.28 -24.03 -13.70
N ILE A 206 2.40 -23.18 -14.22
CA ILE A 206 2.37 -21.74 -13.88
C ILE A 206 2.08 -21.56 -12.38
N MET A 207 1.02 -22.21 -11.87
CA MET A 207 0.65 -22.13 -10.45
C MET A 207 1.77 -22.65 -9.54
N SER A 208 2.39 -23.78 -9.88
CA SER A 208 3.49 -24.36 -9.09
C SER A 208 4.72 -23.44 -9.04
N LYS A 209 4.98 -22.72 -10.12
CA LYS A 209 6.07 -21.74 -10.16
C LYS A 209 5.77 -20.50 -9.32
N LEU A 210 4.52 -20.02 -9.32
CA LEU A 210 4.13 -18.74 -8.74
C LEU A 210 3.63 -18.83 -7.29
N PHE A 211 2.92 -19.90 -6.94
CA PHE A 211 2.26 -20.07 -5.63
C PHE A 211 3.20 -20.80 -4.68
N ASN A 212 4.38 -20.20 -4.52
CA ASN A 212 5.54 -20.76 -3.82
C ASN A 212 5.82 -20.07 -2.47
N GLY A 213 4.89 -19.25 -1.97
CA GLY A 213 5.02 -18.57 -0.69
C GLY A 213 5.84 -17.28 -0.68
N LYS A 214 6.23 -16.74 -1.85
CA LYS A 214 7.13 -15.56 -1.93
C LYS A 214 6.44 -14.24 -2.29
N ASN A 215 5.38 -14.30 -3.10
CA ASN A 215 4.75 -13.14 -3.74
C ASN A 215 3.29 -13.04 -3.34
N THR A 216 2.85 -11.86 -2.91
CA THR A 216 1.43 -11.58 -2.61
C THR A 216 0.57 -11.55 -3.88
N LEU A 217 -0.76 -11.55 -3.75
CA LEU A 217 -1.66 -11.34 -4.90
C LEU A 217 -1.33 -10.04 -5.65
N ARG A 218 -0.99 -8.96 -4.93
CA ARG A 218 -0.55 -7.71 -5.56
C ARG A 218 0.78 -7.85 -6.31
N ASP A 219 1.75 -8.58 -5.74
CA ASP A 219 3.05 -8.81 -6.38
C ASP A 219 2.88 -9.63 -7.67
N LEU A 220 2.07 -10.69 -7.62
CA LEU A 220 1.78 -11.54 -8.76
C LEU A 220 1.01 -10.80 -9.86
N SER A 221 0.06 -9.92 -9.50
CA SER A 221 -0.64 -9.07 -10.46
C SER A 221 0.33 -8.20 -11.27
N LEU A 222 1.33 -7.60 -10.61
CA LEU A 222 2.37 -6.83 -11.29
C LEU A 222 3.26 -7.73 -12.14
N GLN A 223 3.76 -8.84 -11.58
CA GLN A 223 4.69 -9.76 -12.27
C GLN A 223 4.07 -10.36 -13.54
N LEU A 224 2.77 -10.65 -13.53
CA LEU A 224 2.05 -11.23 -14.66
C LEU A 224 1.42 -10.18 -15.58
N ASN A 225 1.45 -8.90 -15.19
CA ASN A 225 0.69 -7.83 -15.84
C ASN A 225 -0.79 -8.23 -16.03
N GLN A 226 -1.41 -8.76 -14.97
CA GLN A 226 -2.80 -9.21 -14.96
C GLN A 226 -3.60 -8.45 -13.90
N ASP A 227 -4.88 -8.25 -14.16
CA ASP A 227 -5.79 -7.67 -13.17
C ASP A 227 -5.87 -8.56 -11.91
N ILE A 228 -5.62 -7.94 -10.75
CA ILE A 228 -5.57 -8.66 -9.46
C ILE A 228 -6.91 -9.31 -9.13
N MET A 229 -8.03 -8.65 -9.43
CA MET A 229 -9.37 -9.15 -9.12
C MET A 229 -9.69 -10.37 -9.98
N GLN A 230 -9.45 -10.30 -11.29
CA GLN A 230 -9.63 -11.43 -12.20
C GLN A 230 -8.77 -12.63 -11.78
N MET A 231 -7.49 -12.39 -11.52
CA MET A 231 -6.57 -13.45 -11.07
C MET A 231 -7.06 -14.11 -9.78
N THR A 232 -7.44 -13.30 -8.78
CA THR A 232 -7.90 -13.81 -7.48
C THR A 232 -9.21 -14.58 -7.61
N ARG A 233 -10.14 -14.10 -8.45
CA ARG A 233 -11.41 -14.78 -8.73
C ARG A 233 -11.20 -16.13 -9.40
N LEU A 234 -10.23 -16.26 -10.32
CA LEU A 234 -9.88 -17.54 -10.95
C LEU A 234 -9.32 -18.56 -9.94
N MET A 235 -8.74 -18.10 -8.83
CA MET A 235 -8.25 -18.97 -7.75
C MET A 235 -9.34 -19.45 -6.79
N LEU A 236 -10.50 -18.79 -6.75
CA LEU A 236 -11.55 -19.07 -5.76
C LEU A 236 -11.99 -20.55 -5.70
N PRO A 237 -12.24 -21.28 -6.80
CA PRO A 237 -12.64 -22.68 -6.72
C PRO A 237 -11.59 -23.55 -6.03
N TYR A 238 -10.31 -23.27 -6.28
CA TYR A 238 -9.19 -24.01 -5.68
C TYR A 238 -8.97 -23.64 -4.22
N ILE A 239 -9.24 -22.39 -3.84
CA ILE A 239 -9.22 -21.93 -2.45
C ILE A 239 -10.35 -22.58 -1.65
N GLN A 240 -11.57 -22.62 -2.20
CA GLN A 240 -12.73 -23.23 -1.56
C GLN A 240 -12.56 -24.74 -1.35
N LEU A 241 -11.86 -25.41 -2.27
CA LEU A 241 -11.52 -26.83 -2.16
C LEU A 241 -10.30 -27.09 -1.26
N GLY A 242 -9.65 -26.06 -0.71
CA GLY A 242 -8.44 -26.19 0.12
C GLY A 242 -7.19 -26.65 -0.65
N LEU A 243 -7.20 -26.56 -1.98
CA LEU A 243 -6.07 -26.92 -2.83
C LEU A 243 -5.01 -25.81 -2.87
N ILE A 244 -5.48 -24.57 -2.82
CA ILE A 244 -4.69 -23.35 -2.68
C ILE A 244 -5.10 -22.68 -1.37
N ASP A 245 -4.13 -22.10 -0.67
CA ASP A 245 -4.36 -21.31 0.53
C ASP A 245 -3.75 -19.92 0.37
N LEU A 246 -4.28 -18.93 1.08
CA LEU A 246 -3.78 -17.57 1.11
C LEU A 246 -3.19 -17.29 2.49
N VAL A 247 -1.87 -17.21 2.56
CA VAL A 247 -1.14 -17.07 3.83
C VAL A 247 -0.50 -15.69 3.98
N SER A 248 -0.33 -15.29 5.24
CA SER A 248 0.46 -14.11 5.55
C SER A 248 1.96 -14.40 5.38
N ILE A 249 2.68 -13.43 4.81
CA ILE A 249 4.14 -13.47 4.63
C ILE A 249 4.74 -12.16 5.16
N PRO A 250 6.03 -12.13 5.55
CA PRO A 250 6.67 -10.89 5.95
C PRO A 250 6.79 -9.89 4.79
N ASP A 251 6.97 -8.61 5.14
CA ASP A 251 7.41 -7.59 4.19
C ASP A 251 8.81 -7.91 3.65
N LEU A 252 9.23 -7.19 2.61
CA LEU A 252 10.62 -7.22 2.16
C LEU A 252 11.52 -6.51 3.17
N PRO A 253 12.82 -6.84 3.25
CA PRO A 253 13.77 -6.05 4.02
C PRO A 253 13.91 -4.65 3.42
N LEU A 254 14.35 -3.69 4.24
CA LEU A 254 14.70 -2.36 3.75
C LEU A 254 15.76 -2.47 2.65
N PRO A 255 15.70 -1.60 1.63
CA PRO A 255 16.61 -1.69 0.48
C PRO A 255 18.05 -1.23 0.75
N PHE A 256 18.42 -0.88 1.99
CA PHE A 256 19.72 -0.28 2.35
C PHE A 256 20.38 -0.90 3.57
#